data_AF-A0A7Z9M9B0-F1
#
_entry.id   AF-A0A7Z9M9B0-F1
#
_cell.length_a   1.000
_cell.length_b   1.000
_cell.length_c   1.000
_cell.angle_alpha   90.00
_cell.angle_beta   90.00
_cell.angle_gamma   90.00
#
_symmetry.space_group_name_H-M   'P 1'
#
loop_
_entity.id
_entity.type
_entity.pdbx_description
1 polymer ?
#
loop_
_entity_poly.entity_id
_entity_poly.type
_entity_poly.pdbx_seq_one_letter_code
_entity_poly.pdbx_strand_id
1 'polypeptide(L)'
;KRLPVKKLKVGLSWQGNPGYETDYLRSIPFSALTPLIENSQAEFVAIQKENTAEVISTMSRFLNLGPELDEVDSFIDTAAVIMDLDLIITSDTASAHLAGALGKPVWVLLNSAPDWRWQVKGEDTPWYPTMRLFRQISPGDWTTVVKEVTTALKNFQLK
;
A
#
# COMPACT_ATOMS: atom_id res chain seq x y z
N LYS A 1 -16.75 -32.05 0.47
CA LYS A 1 -16.82 -30.69 1.06
C LYS A 1 -15.65 -29.89 0.49
N ARG A 2 -15.86 -28.87 -0.35
CA ARG A 2 -14.80 -27.94 -0.75
C ARG A 2 -14.46 -27.07 0.47
N LEU A 3 -13.18 -26.96 0.81
CA LEU A 3 -12.72 -26.03 1.85
C LEU A 3 -13.04 -24.59 1.40
N PRO A 4 -13.42 -23.69 2.30
CA PRO A 4 -13.66 -22.29 1.96
C PRO A 4 -12.38 -21.69 1.36
N VAL A 5 -12.51 -20.96 0.25
CA VAL A 5 -11.40 -20.25 -0.36
C VAL A 5 -10.99 -19.12 0.58
N LYS A 6 -9.74 -19.15 1.08
CA LYS A 6 -9.19 -18.08 1.91
C LYS A 6 -9.17 -16.80 1.06
N LYS A 7 -9.80 -15.72 1.54
CA LYS A 7 -9.71 -14.41 0.88
C LYS A 7 -8.29 -13.86 1.06
N LEU A 8 -7.78 -13.23 0.01
CA LEU A 8 -6.50 -12.50 0.04
C LEU A 8 -6.61 -11.32 1.00
N LYS A 9 -5.70 -11.18 1.96
CA LYS A 9 -5.62 -10.02 2.87
C LYS A 9 -4.64 -8.98 2.34
N VAL A 10 -5.11 -7.76 2.05
CA VAL A 10 -4.31 -6.70 1.44
C VAL A 10 -4.19 -5.50 2.38
N GLY A 11 -2.97 -5.12 2.73
CA GLY A 11 -2.68 -3.88 3.46
C GLY A 11 -2.69 -2.67 2.54
N LEU A 12 -3.29 -1.57 2.97
CA LEU A 12 -3.28 -0.29 2.25
C LEU A 12 -2.72 0.85 3.12
N SER A 13 -1.75 1.59 2.60
CA SER A 13 -1.28 2.88 3.12
C SER A 13 -0.93 3.81 1.97
N TRP A 14 -1.55 4.97 1.89
CA TRP A 14 -1.59 5.76 0.66
C TRP A 14 -1.02 7.17 0.80
N GLN A 15 -0.60 7.54 2.01
CA GLN A 15 -0.06 8.85 2.33
C GLN A 15 1.05 8.74 3.37
N GLY A 16 2.05 9.61 3.27
CA GLY A 16 3.07 9.76 4.30
C GLY A 16 2.64 10.75 5.38
N ASN A 17 3.53 11.69 5.72
CA ASN A 17 3.25 12.74 6.70
C ASN A 17 2.74 13.99 5.97
N PRO A 18 1.48 14.41 6.15
CA PRO A 18 0.94 15.62 5.51
C PRO A 18 1.69 16.91 5.88
N GLY A 19 2.41 16.93 7.00
CA GLY A 19 3.24 18.05 7.44
C GLY A 19 4.58 18.17 6.70
N TYR A 20 4.95 17.18 5.87
CA TYR A 20 6.15 17.25 5.04
C TYR A 20 5.83 17.90 3.69
N GLU A 21 6.61 18.93 3.32
CA GLU A 21 6.31 19.87 2.23
C GLU A 21 5.98 19.20 0.89
N THR A 22 6.65 18.09 0.56
CA THR A 22 6.48 17.41 -0.73
C THR A 22 5.69 16.11 -0.63
N ASP A 23 5.08 15.81 0.52
CA ASP A 23 4.29 14.58 0.71
C ASP A 23 3.11 14.49 -0.25
N TYR A 24 2.50 15.63 -0.59
CA TYR A 24 1.40 15.70 -1.55
C TYR A 24 1.76 15.12 -2.94
N LEU A 25 3.04 15.10 -3.32
CA LEU A 25 3.48 14.55 -4.60
C LEU A 25 3.36 13.02 -4.64
N ARG A 26 3.56 12.35 -3.51
CA ARG A 26 3.51 10.89 -3.37
C ARG A 26 2.23 10.37 -2.71
N SER A 27 1.40 11.28 -2.20
CA SER A 27 0.13 10.94 -1.56
C SER A 27 -0.96 10.70 -2.60
N ILE A 28 -1.64 9.57 -2.43
CA ILE A 28 -2.70 9.10 -3.32
C ILE A 28 -4.03 9.53 -2.69
N PRO A 29 -4.88 10.30 -3.39
CA PRO A 29 -6.22 10.60 -2.89
C PRO A 29 -6.97 9.30 -2.61
N PHE A 30 -7.58 9.17 -1.43
CA PHE A 30 -8.28 7.95 -1.04
C PHE A 30 -9.39 7.56 -2.04
N SER A 31 -10.10 8.55 -2.57
CA SER A 31 -11.11 8.36 -3.62
C SER A 31 -10.57 7.70 -4.89
N ALA A 32 -9.28 7.86 -5.21
CA ALA A 32 -8.66 7.18 -6.33
C ALA A 32 -8.45 5.67 -6.06
N LEU A 33 -8.40 5.26 -4.79
CA LEU A 33 -8.25 3.86 -4.36
C LEU A 33 -9.59 3.15 -4.17
N THR A 34 -10.70 3.87 -4.03
CA THR A 34 -12.04 3.28 -3.91
C THR A 34 -12.34 2.23 -4.99
N PRO A 35 -12.04 2.46 -6.29
CA PRO A 35 -12.26 1.45 -7.32
C PRO A 35 -11.43 0.17 -7.13
N LEU A 36 -10.22 0.25 -6.57
CA LEU A 36 -9.40 -0.92 -6.26
C LEU A 36 -10.07 -1.79 -5.19
N ILE A 37 -10.64 -1.14 -4.17
CA ILE A 37 -11.27 -1.79 -3.03
C ILE A 37 -12.59 -2.45 -3.47
N GLU A 38 -13.46 -1.69 -4.15
CA GLU A 38 -14.80 -2.13 -4.55
C GLU A 38 -14.79 -3.23 -5.63
N ASN A 39 -13.79 -3.23 -6.52
CA ASN A 39 -13.70 -4.18 -7.64
C ASN A 39 -12.84 -5.42 -7.35
N SER A 40 -12.47 -5.64 -6.08
CA SER A 40 -11.64 -6.76 -5.65
C SER A 40 -12.37 -7.68 -4.68
N GLN A 41 -12.01 -8.97 -4.68
CA GLN A 41 -12.52 -9.95 -3.72
C GLN A 41 -11.65 -10.06 -2.45
N ALA A 42 -10.56 -9.28 -2.39
CA ALA A 42 -9.67 -9.23 -1.25
C ALA A 42 -10.33 -8.60 -0.02
N GLU A 43 -9.84 -8.97 1.16
CA GLU A 43 -10.10 -8.27 2.41
C GLU A 43 -9.04 -7.17 2.57
N PHE A 44 -9.46 -5.91 2.59
CA PHE A 44 -8.54 -4.78 2.75
C PHE A 44 -8.42 -4.36 4.21
N VAL A 45 -7.17 -4.11 4.61
CA VAL A 45 -6.79 -3.63 5.93
C VAL A 45 -6.07 -2.30 5.77
N ALA A 46 -6.62 -1.21 6.30
CA ALA A 46 -5.89 0.04 6.36
C ALA A 46 -4.75 -0.08 7.38
N ILE A 47 -3.50 0.15 6.91
CA ILE A 47 -2.28 0.22 7.72
C ILE A 47 -1.71 1.64 7.73
N GLN A 48 -2.60 2.62 7.57
CA GLN A 48 -2.30 4.06 7.60
C GLN A 48 -2.33 4.57 9.04
N LYS A 49 -1.45 5.52 9.39
CA LYS A 49 -1.38 6.15 10.72
C LYS A 49 -2.72 6.74 11.15
N GLU A 50 -3.30 7.53 10.25
CA GLU A 50 -4.53 8.28 10.48
C GLU A 50 -5.58 7.84 9.46
N ASN A 51 -6.76 7.48 9.94
CA ASN A 51 -7.86 7.03 9.09
C ASN A 51 -9.02 8.01 9.22
N THR A 52 -9.47 8.57 8.10
CA THR A 52 -10.65 9.43 8.06
C THR A 52 -11.93 8.59 8.18
N ALA A 53 -13.07 9.23 8.43
CA ALA A 53 -14.37 8.54 8.46
C ALA A 53 -14.67 7.80 7.14
N GLU A 54 -14.23 8.35 6.00
CA GLU A 54 -14.35 7.74 4.67
C GLU A 54 -13.60 6.42 4.55
N VAL A 55 -12.40 6.33 5.16
CA VAL A 55 -11.61 5.10 5.19
C VAL A 55 -12.34 4.04 6.02
N ILE A 56 -12.83 4.45 7.19
CA ILE A 56 -13.54 3.56 8.13
C ILE A 56 -14.80 2.96 7.48
N SER A 57 -15.54 3.73 6.68
CA SER A 57 -16.74 3.22 5.99
C SER A 57 -16.45 2.32 4.80
N THR A 58 -15.25 2.41 4.22
CA THR A 58 -14.90 1.70 2.97
C THR A 58 -14.10 0.42 3.23
N MET A 59 -13.31 0.35 4.30
CA MET A 59 -12.41 -0.77 4.58
C MET A 59 -13.08 -1.89 5.38
N SER A 60 -12.73 -3.15 5.09
CA SER A 60 -13.21 -4.30 5.87
C SER A 60 -12.63 -4.35 7.28
N ARG A 61 -11.38 -3.89 7.44
CA ARG A 61 -10.71 -3.67 8.72
C ARG A 61 -9.81 -2.45 8.60
N PHE A 62 -9.62 -1.73 9.67
CA PHE A 62 -8.67 -0.63 9.73
C PHE A 62 -7.88 -0.75 11.02
N LEU A 63 -6.59 -0.49 10.94
CA LEU A 63 -5.76 -0.37 12.13
C LEU A 63 -5.75 1.09 12.55
N ASN A 64 -6.18 1.36 13.79
CA ASN A 64 -5.93 2.64 14.40
C ASN A 64 -4.55 2.59 15.04
N LEU A 65 -3.54 2.97 14.27
CA LEU A 65 -2.14 2.98 14.72
C LEU A 65 -1.83 4.10 15.73
N GLY A 66 -2.78 5.01 15.98
CA GLY A 66 -2.63 6.09 16.93
C GLY A 66 -1.56 7.12 16.55
N PRO A 67 -1.42 8.21 17.34
CA PRO A 67 -0.43 9.25 17.08
C PRO A 67 1.02 8.80 17.35
N GLU A 68 1.21 7.69 18.07
CA GLU A 68 2.48 7.21 18.63
C GLU A 68 3.31 6.30 17.68
N LEU A 69 3.02 6.28 16.37
CA LEU A 69 3.79 5.48 15.39
C LEU A 69 5.30 5.74 15.34
N ASP A 70 5.77 6.83 15.94
CA ASP A 70 7.20 7.17 16.01
C ASP A 70 7.87 6.53 17.25
N GLU A 71 7.12 5.78 18.07
CA GLU A 71 7.63 4.97 19.17
C GLU A 71 7.97 3.54 18.72
N VAL A 72 9.03 2.98 19.30
CA VAL A 72 9.58 1.66 18.93
C VAL A 72 8.52 0.54 18.99
N ASP A 73 7.64 0.60 20.00
CA ASP A 73 6.60 -0.42 20.21
C ASP A 73 5.52 -0.38 19.13
N SER A 74 5.21 0.81 18.61
CA SER A 74 4.22 0.99 17.54
C SER A 74 4.71 0.44 16.18
N PHE A 75 6.02 0.43 15.97
CA PHE A 75 6.64 -0.18 14.79
C PHE A 75 6.57 -1.72 14.84
N ILE A 76 6.67 -2.32 16.04
CA ILE A 76 6.51 -3.75 16.26
C ILE A 76 5.07 -4.18 15.97
N ASP A 77 4.09 -3.42 16.46
CA ASP A 77 2.67 -3.70 16.19
C ASP A 77 2.35 -3.62 14.70
N THR A 78 2.87 -2.59 14.02
CA THR A 78 2.74 -2.46 12.55
C THR A 78 3.36 -3.67 11.83
N ALA A 79 4.55 -4.11 12.26
CA ALA A 79 5.21 -5.28 11.70
C ALA A 79 4.38 -6.57 11.91
N ALA A 80 3.80 -6.76 13.10
CA ALA A 80 2.96 -7.91 13.42
C ALA A 80 1.72 -7.97 12.51
N VAL A 81 1.09 -6.83 12.24
CA VAL A 81 -0.02 -6.72 11.29
C VAL A 81 0.45 -7.06 9.88
N ILE A 82 1.54 -6.43 9.41
CA ILE A 82 2.11 -6.69 8.08
C ILE A 82 2.39 -8.18 7.86
N MET A 83 2.83 -8.89 8.90
CA MET A 83 3.10 -10.32 8.82
C MET A 83 1.85 -11.18 8.55
N ASP A 84 0.66 -10.78 9.04
CA ASP A 84 -0.62 -11.47 8.78
C ASP A 84 -1.26 -11.13 7.41
N LEU A 85 -0.73 -10.12 6.71
CA LEU A 85 -1.21 -9.72 5.38
C LEU A 85 -0.55 -10.54 4.27
N ASP A 86 -1.26 -10.75 3.17
CA ASP A 86 -0.75 -11.52 2.03
C ASP A 86 -0.03 -10.62 1.00
N LEU A 87 -0.44 -9.34 0.90
CA LEU A 87 0.14 -8.32 0.03
C LEU A 87 0.02 -6.94 0.68
N ILE A 88 1.01 -6.08 0.50
CA ILE A 88 0.98 -4.69 0.94
C ILE A 88 0.96 -3.81 -0.30
N ILE A 89 0.02 -2.89 -0.40
CA ILE A 89 -0.06 -1.88 -1.45
C ILE A 89 0.11 -0.52 -0.79
N THR A 90 1.12 0.24 -1.21
CA THR A 90 1.43 1.50 -0.55
C THR A 90 2.05 2.55 -1.47
N SER A 91 1.99 3.83 -1.09
CA SER A 91 2.85 4.86 -1.68
C SER A 91 4.28 4.76 -1.12
N ASP A 92 5.20 5.60 -1.61
CA ASP A 92 6.59 5.65 -1.11
C ASP A 92 6.66 6.12 0.36
N THR A 93 6.45 5.21 1.31
CA THR A 93 6.38 5.49 2.76
C THR A 93 7.21 4.49 3.57
N ALA A 94 7.31 4.71 4.89
CA ALA A 94 7.94 3.76 5.80
C ALA A 94 7.31 2.36 5.74
N SER A 95 6.00 2.26 5.47
CA SER A 95 5.28 0.99 5.31
C SER A 95 5.83 0.15 4.16
N ALA A 96 6.28 0.78 3.06
CA ALA A 96 6.93 0.09 1.95
C ALA A 96 8.23 -0.57 2.44
N HIS A 97 9.07 0.20 3.12
CA HIS A 97 10.36 -0.26 3.62
C HIS A 97 10.25 -1.37 4.66
N LEU A 98 9.35 -1.20 5.62
CA LEU A 98 9.08 -2.20 6.65
C LEU A 98 8.61 -3.52 6.02
N ALA A 99 7.60 -3.48 5.15
CA ALA A 99 7.08 -4.68 4.51
C ALA A 99 8.11 -5.36 3.59
N GLY A 100 8.92 -4.57 2.88
CA GLY A 100 10.04 -5.06 2.08
C GLY A 100 11.11 -5.76 2.92
N ALA A 101 11.49 -5.16 4.06
CA ALA A 101 12.46 -5.75 4.99
C ALA A 101 11.94 -7.04 5.65
N LEU A 102 10.63 -7.14 5.85
CA LEU A 102 9.95 -8.35 6.34
C LEU A 102 9.78 -9.43 5.25
N GLY A 103 10.23 -9.18 4.01
CA GLY A 103 10.14 -10.14 2.91
C GLY A 103 8.72 -10.40 2.41
N LYS A 104 7.78 -9.49 2.69
CA LYS A 104 6.39 -9.61 2.21
C LYS A 104 6.30 -9.20 0.74
N PRO A 105 5.32 -9.72 -0.03
CA PRO A 105 4.97 -9.12 -1.31
C PRO A 105 4.51 -7.67 -1.10
N VAL A 106 5.10 -6.72 -1.84
CA VAL A 106 4.78 -5.29 -1.72
C VAL A 106 4.65 -4.64 -3.07
N TRP A 107 3.61 -3.85 -3.28
CA TRP A 107 3.42 -2.99 -4.43
C TRP A 107 3.53 -1.53 -4.02
N VAL A 108 4.48 -0.82 -4.63
CA VAL A 108 4.71 0.60 -4.36
C VAL A 108 4.21 1.43 -5.52
N LEU A 109 3.27 2.34 -5.23
CA LEU A 109 2.72 3.31 -6.17
C LEU A 109 3.53 4.59 -6.07
N LEU A 110 4.26 4.90 -7.14
CA LEU A 110 5.23 5.99 -7.21
C LEU A 110 4.67 7.15 -8.01
N ASN A 111 5.01 8.36 -7.56
CA ASN A 111 4.77 9.58 -8.31
C ASN A 111 5.65 9.63 -9.57
N SER A 112 5.37 10.60 -10.44
CA SER A 112 6.06 10.74 -11.73
C SER A 112 7.55 11.10 -11.62
N ALA A 113 7.96 11.69 -10.48
CA ALA A 113 9.34 12.01 -10.15
C ALA A 113 9.73 11.34 -8.83
N PRO A 114 9.96 10.01 -8.82
CA PRO A 114 10.23 9.27 -7.60
C PRO A 114 11.63 9.53 -7.07
N ASP A 115 11.84 9.21 -5.79
CA ASP A 115 13.16 9.23 -5.16
C ASP A 115 14.14 8.31 -5.92
N TRP A 116 15.43 8.69 -5.93
CA TRP A 116 16.47 8.04 -6.72
C TRP A 116 16.57 6.52 -6.50
N ARG A 117 16.24 6.07 -5.28
CA ARG A 117 16.30 4.65 -4.90
C ARG A 117 15.35 3.78 -5.71
N TRP A 118 14.28 4.35 -6.23
CA TRP A 118 13.29 3.63 -7.02
C TRP A 118 13.68 3.51 -8.49
N GLN A 119 14.82 4.04 -8.90
CA GLN A 119 15.23 4.13 -10.31
C GLN A 119 14.22 4.94 -11.15
N VAL A 120 14.60 5.26 -12.40
CA VAL A 120 13.77 6.08 -13.30
C VAL A 120 12.77 5.23 -14.08
N LYS A 121 13.02 3.93 -14.24
CA LYS A 121 12.20 3.01 -15.05
C LYS A 121 12.20 1.60 -14.45
N GLY A 122 11.31 0.75 -14.98
CA GLY A 122 11.18 -0.64 -14.55
C GLY A 122 10.17 -0.82 -13.42
N GLU A 123 9.77 -2.06 -13.21
CA GLU A 123 8.78 -2.44 -12.19
C GLU A 123 9.44 -3.11 -10.97
N ASP A 124 10.76 -3.24 -10.94
CA ASP A 124 11.52 -3.89 -9.89
C ASP A 124 12.41 -2.90 -9.12
N THR A 125 12.99 -3.38 -8.02
CA THR A 125 13.88 -2.60 -7.17
C THR A 125 15.03 -3.48 -6.67
N PRO A 126 16.27 -2.96 -6.64
CA PRO A 126 17.40 -3.71 -6.12
C PRO A 126 17.33 -3.90 -4.60
N TRP A 127 16.49 -3.13 -3.91
CA TRP A 127 16.42 -3.09 -2.44
C TRP A 127 15.59 -4.25 -1.86
N TYR A 128 14.51 -4.64 -2.54
CA TYR A 128 13.54 -5.59 -2.02
C TYR A 128 13.06 -6.53 -3.14
N PRO A 129 13.52 -7.79 -3.18
CA PRO A 129 13.20 -8.72 -4.27
C PRO A 129 11.71 -9.06 -4.41
N THR A 130 10.92 -8.85 -3.36
CA THR A 130 9.47 -9.11 -3.32
C THR A 130 8.62 -7.91 -3.73
N MET A 131 9.26 -6.78 -4.06
CA MET A 131 8.57 -5.56 -4.46
C MET A 131 8.27 -5.50 -5.95
N ARG A 132 7.14 -4.86 -6.26
CA ARG A 132 6.79 -4.37 -7.59
C ARG A 132 6.47 -2.88 -7.55
N LEU A 133 6.94 -2.13 -8.53
CA LEU A 133 6.75 -0.69 -8.63
C LEU A 133 5.72 -0.36 -9.72
N PHE A 134 4.77 0.50 -9.40
CA PHE A 134 3.80 1.08 -10.32
C PHE A 134 4.02 2.58 -10.36
N ARG A 135 4.07 3.19 -11.54
CA ARG A 135 4.56 4.57 -11.68
C ARG A 135 3.55 5.44 -12.38
N GLN A 136 3.34 6.64 -11.85
CA GLN A 136 2.67 7.68 -12.61
C GLN A 136 3.46 8.03 -13.87
N ILE A 137 2.76 8.06 -15.00
CA ILE A 137 3.30 8.61 -16.26
C ILE A 137 3.16 10.13 -16.26
N SER A 138 2.01 10.63 -15.80
CA SER A 138 1.73 12.06 -15.68
C SER A 138 1.61 12.45 -14.19
N PRO A 139 2.22 13.56 -13.75
CA PRO A 139 2.06 14.05 -12.38
C PRO A 139 0.58 14.15 -11.99
N GLY A 140 0.23 13.55 -10.84
CA GLY A 140 -1.13 13.61 -10.29
C GLY A 140 -2.13 12.61 -10.89
N ASP A 141 -1.79 11.91 -11.97
CA ASP A 141 -2.64 10.85 -12.53
C ASP A 141 -2.50 9.55 -11.74
N TRP A 142 -3.11 9.52 -10.56
CA TRP A 142 -3.22 8.30 -9.75
C TRP A 142 -4.24 7.31 -10.30
N THR A 143 -5.22 7.77 -11.10
CA THR A 143 -6.27 6.91 -11.65
C THR A 143 -5.69 5.85 -12.58
N THR A 144 -4.75 6.21 -13.45
CA THR A 144 -4.08 5.25 -14.34
C THR A 144 -3.29 4.22 -13.53
N VAL A 145 -2.53 4.66 -12.54
CA VAL A 145 -1.74 3.78 -11.65
C VAL A 145 -2.65 2.80 -10.91
N VAL A 146 -3.74 3.28 -10.31
CA VAL A 146 -4.67 2.42 -9.56
C VAL A 146 -5.38 1.43 -10.49
N LYS A 147 -5.66 1.80 -11.74
CA LYS A 147 -6.24 0.87 -12.74
C LYS A 147 -5.27 -0.27 -13.08
N GLU A 148 -3.98 0.03 -13.23
CA GLU A 148 -2.95 -1.00 -13.43
C GLU A 148 -2.83 -1.92 -12.22
N VAL A 149 -2.79 -1.36 -11.01
CA VAL A 149 -2.78 -2.10 -9.74
C VAL A 149 -4.02 -2.99 -9.61
N THR A 150 -5.20 -2.48 -9.94
CA THR A 150 -6.46 -3.24 -9.91
C THR A 150 -6.41 -4.42 -10.89
N THR A 151 -5.86 -4.22 -12.08
CA THR A 151 -5.70 -5.27 -13.08
C THR A 151 -4.69 -6.32 -12.63
N ALA A 152 -3.58 -5.89 -12.03
CA ALA A 152 -2.58 -6.77 -11.47
C ALA A 152 -3.16 -7.60 -10.30
N LEU A 153 -3.96 -6.98 -9.42
CA LEU A 153 -4.52 -7.63 -8.23
C LEU A 153 -5.44 -8.80 -8.59
N LYS A 154 -6.22 -8.68 -9.67
CA LYS A 154 -7.09 -9.76 -10.18
C LYS A 154 -6.32 -11.04 -10.53
N ASN A 155 -5.05 -10.90 -10.89
CA ASN A 155 -4.18 -12.01 -11.28
C ASN A 155 -3.16 -12.37 -10.19
N PHE A 156 -3.19 -11.70 -9.03
CA PHE A 156 -2.22 -11.95 -7.97
C PHE A 156 -2.47 -13.32 -7.34
N GLN A 157 -1.40 -14.10 -7.21
CA GLN A 157 -1.39 -15.38 -6.53
C GLN A 157 -0.21 -15.40 -5.57
N LEU A 158 -0.45 -15.88 -4.35
CA LEU A 158 0.62 -16.17 -3.41
C LEU A 158 1.49 -17.29 -3.99
N LYS A 159 2.80 -17.06 -4.02
CA LYS A 159 3.79 -18.08 -4.37
C LYS A 159 3.97 -19.06 -3.22
#